data_AF-A0A7L7PZ31-F1
#
_entry.id   AF-A0A7L7PZ31-F1
#
_cell.length_a   1.000
_cell.length_b   1.000
_cell.length_c   1.000
_cell.angle_alpha   90.00
_cell.angle_beta   90.00
_cell.angle_gamma   90.00
#
_symmetry.space_group_name_H-M   'P 1'
#
loop_
_entity.id
_entity.type
_entity.pdbx_description
1 polymer ?
#
loop_
_entity_poly.entity_id
_entity_poly.type
_entity_poly.pdbx_seq_one_letter_code
_entity_poly.pdbx_strand_id
1 'polypeptide(L)'
;SLNPTLLSLMAIASAALGGWMGLNQTQTRKVLAFSSISHLGWMTIILIYNPKLTLLTFYLYSLTTATIFLTLSHTNTLKLATMMTAWSKFPPLTAILMLALLSL
;
A
#
# COMPACT_ATOMS: atom_id res chain seq x y z
N SER A 1 -13.85 -26.56 -4.79
CA SER A 1 -12.76 -26.05 -5.66
C SER A 1 -12.91 -24.55 -5.79
N LEU A 2 -11.82 -23.79 -5.76
CA LEU A 2 -11.88 -22.37 -6.06
C LEU A 2 -12.11 -22.20 -7.57
N ASN A 3 -13.08 -21.37 -7.97
CA ASN A 3 -13.26 -21.03 -9.37
C ASN A 3 -12.26 -19.94 -9.76
N PRO A 4 -11.22 -20.24 -10.57
CA PRO A 4 -10.16 -19.29 -10.87
C PRO A 4 -10.67 -18.06 -11.63
N THR A 5 -11.73 -18.18 -12.44
CA THR A 5 -12.29 -17.05 -13.19
C THR A 5 -13.05 -16.08 -12.30
N LEU A 6 -13.79 -16.61 -11.31
CA LEU A 6 -14.46 -15.78 -10.31
C LEU A 6 -13.42 -15.06 -9.43
N LEU A 7 -12.40 -15.79 -8.98
CA LEU A 7 -11.36 -15.24 -8.11
C LEU A 7 -10.59 -14.11 -8.79
N SER A 8 -10.20 -14.29 -10.07
CA SER A 8 -9.50 -13.25 -10.82
C SER A 8 -10.36 -12.01 -11.05
N LEU A 9 -11.66 -12.18 -11.31
CA LEU A 9 -12.57 -11.07 -11.50
C LEU A 9 -12.76 -10.24 -10.22
N MET A 10 -12.92 -10.92 -9.07
CA MET A 10 -12.98 -10.25 -7.77
C MET A 10 -11.66 -9.54 -7.42
N ALA A 11 -10.53 -10.18 -7.75
CA ALA A 11 -9.21 -9.62 -7.54
C ALA A 11 -8.98 -8.34 -8.34
N ILE A 12 -9.31 -8.34 -9.64
CA ILE A 12 -9.21 -7.16 -10.50
C ILE A 12 -10.14 -6.05 -10.01
N ALA A 13 -11.37 -6.39 -9.62
CA ALA A 13 -12.31 -5.41 -9.05
C ALA A 13 -11.75 -4.76 -7.77
N SER A 14 -11.16 -5.54 -6.86
CA SER A 14 -10.52 -5.00 -5.66
C SER A 14 -9.31 -4.11 -5.98
N ALA A 15 -8.48 -4.49 -6.96
CA ALA A 15 -7.34 -3.70 -7.40
C ALA A 15 -7.77 -2.35 -7.98
N ALA A 16 -8.79 -2.35 -8.83
CA ALA A 16 -9.35 -1.15 -9.45
C ALA A 16 -10.02 -0.23 -8.43
N LEU A 17 -10.88 -0.78 -7.55
CA LEU A 17 -11.58 0.01 -6.53
C LEU A 17 -10.62 0.58 -5.49
N GLY A 18 -9.63 -0.20 -5.04
CA GLY A 18 -8.59 0.26 -4.13
C GLY A 18 -7.78 1.41 -4.73
N GLY A 19 -7.33 1.26 -5.98
CA GLY A 19 -6.59 2.32 -6.68
C GLY A 19 -7.40 3.60 -6.85
N TRP A 20 -8.64 3.49 -7.34
CA TRP A 20 -9.49 4.65 -7.61
C TRP A 20 -9.91 5.39 -6.34
N MET A 21 -10.32 4.65 -5.31
CA MET A 21 -10.84 5.24 -4.07
C MET A 21 -9.73 5.84 -3.19
N GLY A 22 -8.47 5.43 -3.41
CA GLY A 22 -7.30 6.00 -2.75
C GLY A 22 -6.95 7.43 -3.21
N LEU A 23 -7.15 7.75 -4.49
CA LEU A 23 -6.71 9.02 -5.09
C LEU A 23 -7.39 10.26 -4.48
N ASN A 24 -8.64 10.13 -4.01
CA ASN A 24 -9.41 11.25 -3.47
C ASN A 24 -9.36 11.35 -1.93
N GLN A 25 -8.35 10.74 -1.28
CA GLN A 25 -8.21 10.77 0.17
C GLN A 25 -7.12 11.75 0.61
N THR A 26 -7.44 12.57 1.61
CA THR A 26 -6.49 13.57 2.18
C THR A 26 -5.77 13.08 3.44
N GLN A 27 -6.30 12.03 4.08
CA GLN A 27 -5.75 11.43 5.30
C GLN A 27 -4.80 10.29 4.92
N THR A 28 -3.56 10.33 5.42
CA THR A 28 -2.51 9.36 5.06
C THR A 28 -2.92 7.93 5.41
N ARG A 29 -3.58 7.71 6.55
CA ARG A 29 -4.10 6.40 6.96
C ARG A 29 -5.14 5.84 5.98
N LYS A 30 -5.99 6.68 5.38
CA LYS A 30 -7.00 6.23 4.42
C LYS A 30 -6.36 5.86 3.09
N VAL A 31 -5.40 6.65 2.63
CA VAL A 31 -4.62 6.35 1.41
C VAL A 31 -3.95 4.97 1.54
N LEU A 32 -3.28 4.70 2.66
CA LEU A 32 -2.62 3.40 2.90
C LEU A 32 -3.61 2.23 3.04
N ALA A 33 -4.80 2.47 3.58
CA ALA A 33 -5.84 1.44 3.62
C ALA A 33 -6.30 1.06 2.20
N PHE A 34 -6.53 2.05 1.32
CA PHE A 34 -6.93 1.78 -0.06
C PHE A 34 -5.81 1.17 -0.91
N SER A 35 -4.55 1.52 -0.68
CA SER A 35 -3.42 0.82 -1.31
C SER A 35 -3.31 -0.64 -0.82
N SER A 36 -3.62 -0.93 0.45
CA SER A 36 -3.65 -2.32 0.93
C SER A 36 -4.71 -3.18 0.23
N ILE A 37 -5.87 -2.60 -0.08
CA ILE A 37 -6.92 -3.28 -0.84
C ILE A 37 -6.41 -3.61 -2.25
N SER A 38 -5.69 -2.70 -2.90
CA SER A 38 -5.19 -2.96 -4.25
C SER A 38 -4.06 -3.99 -4.29
N HIS A 39 -3.12 -3.95 -3.34
CA HIS A 39 -2.06 -4.94 -3.24
C HIS A 39 -2.57 -6.34 -2.95
N LEU A 40 -3.53 -6.48 -2.03
CA LEU A 40 -4.15 -7.77 -1.74
C LEU A 40 -4.91 -8.30 -2.96
N GLY A 41 -5.57 -7.43 -3.74
CA GLY A 41 -6.15 -7.79 -5.04
C GLY A 41 -5.13 -8.45 -5.97
N TRP A 42 -3.98 -7.81 -6.19
CA TRP A 42 -2.90 -8.41 -6.99
C TRP A 42 -2.36 -9.72 -6.42
N MET A 43 -2.19 -9.82 -5.10
CA MET A 43 -1.72 -11.05 -4.45
C MET A 43 -2.69 -12.21 -4.65
N THR A 44 -4.01 -11.96 -4.65
CA THR A 44 -5.00 -13.02 -4.90
C THR A 44 -4.93 -13.59 -6.31
N ILE A 45 -4.51 -12.81 -7.32
CA ILE A 45 -4.26 -13.32 -8.68
C ILE A 45 -3.05 -14.25 -8.67
N ILE A 46 -1.94 -13.82 -8.06
CA ILE A 46 -0.69 -14.58 -8.00
C ILE A 46 -0.88 -15.89 -7.23
N LEU A 47 -1.80 -15.92 -6.25
CA LEU A 47 -2.09 -17.10 -5.41
C LEU A 47 -2.49 -18.32 -6.24
N ILE A 48 -3.21 -18.10 -7.35
CA ILE A 48 -3.66 -19.15 -8.26
C ILE A 48 -2.46 -19.79 -8.98
N TYR A 49 -1.44 -19.00 -9.30
CA TYR A 49 -0.29 -19.43 -10.10
C TYR A 49 0.85 -19.98 -9.24
N ASN A 50 1.24 -19.26 -8.18
CA ASN A 50 2.35 -19.66 -7.32
C ASN A 50 2.16 -19.18 -5.87
N PRO A 51 1.73 -20.06 -4.95
CA PRO A 51 1.49 -19.70 -3.56
C PRO A 51 2.77 -19.39 -2.77
N LYS A 52 3.95 -19.83 -3.25
CA LYS A 52 5.23 -19.46 -2.61
C LYS A 52 5.59 -18.01 -2.91
N LEU A 53 5.28 -17.56 -4.14
CA LEU A 53 5.54 -16.18 -4.56
C LEU A 53 4.62 -15.20 -3.83
N THR A 54 3.35 -15.56 -3.60
CA THR A 54 2.44 -14.72 -2.80
C THR A 54 2.88 -14.54 -1.36
N LEU A 55 3.42 -15.59 -0.73
CA LEU A 55 3.90 -15.49 0.63
C LEU A 55 5.09 -14.52 0.72
N LEU A 56 6.02 -14.58 -0.24
CA LEU A 56 7.13 -13.65 -0.33
C LEU A 56 6.67 -12.20 -0.52
N THR A 57 5.74 -11.96 -1.45
CA THR A 57 5.22 -10.61 -1.70
C THR A 57 4.42 -10.07 -0.51
N PHE A 58 3.69 -10.93 0.21
CA PHE A 58 3.02 -10.57 1.44
C PHE A 58 4.00 -10.12 2.53
N TYR A 59 5.09 -10.85 2.74
CA TYR A 59 6.12 -10.45 3.71
C TYR A 59 6.75 -9.11 3.37
N LEU A 60 7.15 -8.91 2.11
CA LEU A 60 7.73 -7.64 1.66
C LEU A 60 6.75 -6.48 1.86
N TYR A 61 5.49 -6.66 1.47
CA TYR A 61 4.44 -5.66 1.63
C TYR A 61 4.16 -5.34 3.11
N SER A 62 4.11 -6.35 3.99
CA SER A 62 3.90 -6.14 5.42
C SER A 62 5.05 -5.35 6.05
N LEU A 63 6.29 -5.57 5.59
CA LEU A 63 7.47 -4.89 6.09
C LEU A 63 7.52 -3.43 5.61
N THR A 64 7.25 -3.17 4.33
CA THR A 64 7.23 -1.80 3.78
C THR A 64 6.08 -0.97 4.35
N THR A 65 4.90 -1.56 4.55
CA THR A 65 3.79 -0.84 5.21
C THR A 65 4.09 -0.54 6.66
N ALA A 66 4.72 -1.46 7.40
CA ALA A 66 5.15 -1.20 8.77
C ALA A 66 6.15 -0.04 8.85
N THR A 67 7.15 0.02 7.96
CA THR A 67 8.12 1.14 7.93
C THR A 67 7.43 2.47 7.60
N ILE A 68 6.47 2.48 6.67
CA ILE A 68 5.67 3.68 6.38
C ILE A 68 4.86 4.13 7.61
N PHE A 69 4.20 3.20 8.32
CA PHE A 69 3.45 3.56 9.52
C PHE A 69 4.34 4.11 10.64
N LEU A 70 5.54 3.55 10.83
CA LEU A 70 6.51 4.01 11.82
C LEU A 70 7.08 5.40 11.48
N THR A 71 7.34 5.67 10.20
CA THR A 71 7.86 6.98 9.76
C THR A 71 6.79 8.08 9.85
N LEU A 72 5.54 7.76 9.50
CA LEU A 72 4.41 8.67 9.67
C LEU A 72 4.13 8.99 11.16
N SER A 73 4.27 8.00 12.06
CA SER A 73 4.10 8.21 13.50
C SER A 73 5.24 9.06 14.07
N HIS A 74 6.49 8.80 13.70
CA HIS A 74 7.64 9.59 14.13
C HIS A 74 7.54 11.07 13.71
N THR A 75 7.00 11.33 12.51
CA THR A 75 6.84 12.69 11.98
C THR A 75 5.51 13.35 12.36
N ASN A 76 4.62 12.65 13.08
CA ASN A 76 3.26 13.10 13.41
C ASN A 76 2.45 13.56 12.18
N THR A 77 2.61 12.90 11.03
CA THR A 77 1.99 13.29 9.75
C THR A 77 0.68 12.55 9.48
N LEU A 78 -0.44 13.19 9.85
CA LEU A 78 -1.78 12.61 9.67
C LEU A 78 -2.44 12.99 8.33
N LYS A 79 -2.08 14.15 7.76
CA LYS A 79 -2.65 14.68 6.52
C LYS A 79 -1.58 14.83 5.45
N LEU A 80 -1.97 14.70 4.18
CA LEU A 80 -1.06 14.89 3.03
C LEU A 80 -0.36 16.27 3.06
N ALA A 81 -1.09 17.33 3.42
CA ALA A 81 -0.52 18.67 3.53
C ALA A 81 0.60 18.78 4.59
N THR A 82 0.47 18.07 5.71
CA THR A 82 1.50 18.08 6.78
C THR A 82 2.77 17.34 6.37
N MET A 83 2.66 16.38 5.44
CA MET A 83 3.82 15.67 4.87
C MET A 83 4.70 16.62 4.04
N MET A 84 4.12 17.57 3.30
CA MET A 84 4.87 18.56 2.52
C MET A 84 5.77 19.43 3.42
N THR A 85 5.32 19.71 4.65
CA THR A 85 6.10 20.47 5.63
C THR A 85 7.16 19.63 6.38
N ALA A 86 7.10 18.30 6.29
CA ALA A 86 8.09 17.43 6.93
C ALA A 86 9.45 17.47 6.23
N TRP A 87 9.47 17.79 4.92
CA TRP A 87 10.70 17.86 4.13
C TRP A 87 11.70 18.88 4.67
N SER A 88 11.21 20.03 5.16
CA SER A 88 12.06 21.09 5.73
C SER A 88 12.57 20.76 7.13
N LYS A 89 11.93 19.84 7.85
CA LYS A 89 12.30 19.46 9.22
C LYS A 89 13.24 18.26 9.27
N PHE A 90 12.95 17.23 8.46
CA PHE A 90 13.69 15.97 8.48
C PHE A 90 13.91 15.44 7.04
N PRO A 91 14.73 16.12 6.22
CA PRO A 91 14.92 15.79 4.80
C PRO A 91 15.29 14.33 4.50
N PRO A 92 16.23 13.67 5.22
CA PRO A 92 16.58 12.28 4.92
C PRO A 92 15.42 11.32 5.23
N LEU A 93 14.68 11.55 6.31
CA LEU A 93 13.55 10.70 6.68
C LEU A 93 12.40 10.83 5.69
N THR A 94 12.14 12.04 5.19
CA THR A 94 11.14 12.26 4.14
C THR A 94 11.56 11.65 2.80
N ALA A 95 12.85 11.66 2.45
CA ALA A 95 13.33 10.97 1.25
C ALA A 95 13.10 9.46 1.33
N ILE A 96 13.38 8.85 2.49
CA ILE A 96 13.11 7.41 2.73
C ILE A 96 11.61 7.12 2.65
N LEU A 97 10.77 7.98 3.24
CA LEU A 97 9.31 7.85 3.13
C LEU A 97 8.83 7.89 1.67
N MET A 98 9.35 8.82 0.87
CA MET A 98 8.98 8.93 -0.55
C MET A 98 9.44 7.71 -1.36
N LEU A 99 10.64 7.20 -1.11
CA LEU A 99 11.13 5.96 -1.73
C LEU A 99 10.28 4.75 -1.31
N ALA A 100 9.89 4.66 -0.04
CA ALA A 100 9.05 3.59 0.46
C ALA A 100 7.64 3.64 -0.16
N LEU A 101 7.05 4.83 -0.29
CA LEU A 101 5.76 5.03 -0.96
C LEU A 101 5.82 4.73 -2.46
N LEU A 102 6.96 4.96 -3.13
CA LEU A 102 7.16 4.61 -4.54
C LEU A 102 7.37 3.10 -4.76
N SER A 103 7.98 2.42 -3.78
CA SER A 103 8.22 0.97 -3.85
C SER A 103 6.97 0.10 -3.63
N LEU A 104 5.90 0.74 -3.13
CA LEU A 104 4.58 0.14 -2.95
C LEU A 104 3.86 0.16 -4.31
#